data_AF-A0A645C7X4-F1
#
_entry.id   AF-A0A645C7X4-F1
#
_cell.length_a   1.000
_cell.length_b   1.000
_cell.length_c   1.000
_cell.angle_alpha   90.00
_cell.angle_beta   90.00
_cell.angle_gamma   90.00
#
_symmetry.space_group_name_H-M   'P 1'
#
loop_
_entity.id
_entity.type
_entity.pdbx_description
1 polymer ?
#
loop_
_entity_poly.entity_id
_entity_poly.type
_entity_poly.pdbx_seq_one_letter_code
_entity_poly.pdbx_strand_id
1 'polypeptide(L)'
;MLELLCTFILTFTLHQWIKNYENEEIEGLISKTGKRGNAFAALHRSKDLPEIKRLQLQVAQLQVDIERLKKGYIVKGVGANKEFITTKDLNSK
;
A
#
# COMPACT_ATOMS: atom_id res chain seq x y z
N MET A 1 -23.13 -19.75 -13.02
CA MET A 1 -22.62 -19.74 -11.63
C MET A 1 -21.80 -18.48 -11.34
N LEU A 2 -20.82 -18.13 -12.19
CA LEU A 2 -20.01 -16.90 -12.05
C LEU A 2 -20.86 -15.61 -12.12
N GLU A 3 -21.81 -15.55 -13.05
CA GLU A 3 -22.75 -14.41 -13.20
C GLU A 3 -23.58 -14.15 -11.94
N LEU A 4 -24.15 -15.21 -11.35
CA LEU A 4 -24.96 -15.13 -10.13
C LEU A 4 -24.12 -14.68 -8.92
N LEU A 5 -22.86 -15.10 -8.86
CA LEU A 5 -21.91 -14.68 -7.84
C LEU A 5 -21.54 -13.20 -7.99
N CYS A 6 -21.35 -12.73 -9.23
CA CYS A 6 -21.06 -11.32 -9.54
C CYS A 6 -22.24 -10.41 -9.15
N THR A 7 -23.47 -10.80 -9.52
CA THR A 7 -24.68 -10.06 -9.16
C THR A 7 -24.89 -10.02 -7.64
N PHE A 8 -24.64 -11.12 -6.93
CA PHE A 8 -24.76 -11.19 -5.48
C PHE A 8 -23.72 -10.31 -4.75
N ILE A 9 -22.46 -10.32 -5.21
CA ILE A 9 -21.40 -9.47 -4.64
C ILE A 9 -21.71 -7.99 -4.89
N LEU A 10 -22.19 -7.63 -6.09
CA LEU A 10 -22.52 -6.26 -6.46
C LEU A 10 -23.70 -5.72 -5.64
N THR A 11 -24.75 -6.51 -5.44
CA THR A 11 -25.93 -6.08 -4.64
C THR A 11 -25.61 -5.95 -3.17
N PHE A 12 -24.79 -6.85 -2.62
CA PHE A 12 -24.36 -6.79 -1.21
C PHE A 12 -23.49 -5.56 -0.94
N THR A 13 -22.51 -5.31 -1.80
CA THR A 13 -21.60 -4.16 -1.65
C THR A 13 -22.36 -2.83 -1.77
N LEU A 14 -23.29 -2.70 -2.72
CA LEU A 14 -24.16 -1.52 -2.84
C LEU A 14 -25.03 -1.31 -1.60
N HIS A 15 -25.66 -2.36 -1.06
CA HIS A 15 -26.46 -2.26 0.17
C HIS A 15 -25.65 -1.77 1.35
N GLN A 16 -24.40 -2.25 1.49
CA GLN A 16 -23.53 -1.81 2.56
C GLN A 16 -23.17 -0.31 2.43
N TRP A 17 -22.93 0.16 1.22
CA TRP A 17 -22.62 1.58 0.97
C TRP A 17 -23.81 2.48 1.29
N ILE A 18 -25.03 2.08 0.90
CA ILE A 18 -26.26 2.81 1.22
C ILE A 18 -26.42 2.93 2.74
N LYS A 19 -26.31 1.80 3.46
CA LYS A 19 -26.40 1.81 4.94
C LYS A 19 -25.33 2.68 5.59
N ASN A 20 -24.10 2.64 5.09
CA ASN A 20 -23.02 3.45 5.65
C ASN A 20 -23.29 4.95 5.44
N TYR A 21 -23.81 5.32 4.27
CA TYR A 21 -24.17 6.71 3.97
C TYR A 21 -25.36 7.19 4.81
N GLU A 22 -26.38 6.35 5.02
CA GLU A 22 -27.52 6.70 5.89
C GLU A 22 -27.10 6.95 7.34
N ASN A 23 -26.08 6.25 7.84
CA ASN A 23 -25.64 6.34 9.24
C ASN A 23 -24.56 7.40 9.49
N GLU A 24 -23.64 7.59 8.55
CA GLU A 24 -22.42 8.40 8.72
C GLU A 24 -22.22 9.39 7.56
N GLU A 25 -23.23 9.61 6.72
CA GLU A 25 -23.18 10.47 5.53
C GLU A 25 -21.95 10.19 4.64
N ILE A 26 -21.24 11.24 4.21
CA ILE A 26 -20.04 11.15 3.39
C ILE A 26 -18.92 10.43 4.16
N GLU A 27 -18.85 10.56 5.49
CA GLU A 27 -17.81 9.90 6.30
C GLU A 27 -17.92 8.38 6.25
N GLY A 28 -19.14 7.83 6.17
CA GLY A 28 -19.39 6.39 6.03
C GLY A 28 -18.88 5.78 4.72
N LEU A 29 -18.67 6.63 3.71
CA LEU A 29 -18.10 6.24 2.41
C LEU A 29 -16.57 6.37 2.36
N ILE A 30 -15.96 6.99 3.37
CA ILE A 30 -14.50 7.06 3.48
C ILE A 30 -13.98 5.65 3.78
N SER A 31 -12.99 5.19 2.99
CA SER A 31 -12.38 3.88 3.19
C SER A 31 -11.73 3.77 4.58
N LYS A 32 -12.35 2.97 5.46
CA LYS A 32 -11.83 2.66 6.81
C LYS A 32 -10.60 1.75 6.79
N THR A 33 -10.28 1.15 5.64
CA THR A 33 -9.10 0.28 5.45
C THR A 33 -7.81 1.09 5.27
N GLY A 34 -7.91 2.42 5.11
CA GLY A 34 -6.80 3.29 4.78
C GLY A 34 -6.25 3.07 3.37
N LYS A 35 -5.35 3.95 2.92
CA LYS A 35 -4.62 3.75 1.66
C LYS A 35 -3.60 2.62 1.85
N ARG A 36 -4.01 1.36 1.61
CA ARG A 36 -3.08 0.22 1.50
C ARG A 36 -2.29 0.34 0.20
N GLY A 37 -1.21 1.11 0.21
CA GLY A 37 -0.33 1.28 -0.93
C GLY A 37 1.06 1.74 -0.51
N ASN A 38 2.05 1.54 -1.39
CA ASN A 38 3.40 2.04 -1.17
C ASN A 38 3.35 3.58 -1.02
N ALA A 39 3.87 4.10 0.10
CA ALA A 39 3.96 5.55 0.36
C ALA A 39 4.74 6.31 -0.72
N PHE A 40 5.64 5.62 -1.42
CA PHE A 40 6.46 6.14 -2.52
C PHE A 40 5.85 5.85 -3.90
N ALA A 41 4.62 5.33 -4.00
CA ALA A 41 4.01 4.96 -5.28
C ALA A 41 3.86 6.15 -6.25
N ALA A 42 3.80 7.38 -5.74
CA ALA A 42 3.77 8.59 -6.56
C ALA A 42 5.01 8.72 -7.47
N LEU A 43 6.17 8.18 -7.06
CA LEU A 43 7.38 8.16 -7.90
C LEU A 43 7.20 7.39 -9.22
N HIS A 44 6.24 6.45 -9.26
CA HIS A 44 6.01 5.58 -10.42
C HIS A 44 4.66 5.81 -11.10
N ARG A 45 3.65 6.33 -10.38
CA ARG A 45 2.28 6.49 -10.89
C ARG A 45 1.94 7.91 -11.32
N SER A 46 2.65 8.92 -10.82
CA SER A 46 2.34 10.31 -11.12
C SER A 46 3.08 10.77 -12.37
N LYS A 47 2.35 11.05 -13.45
CA LYS A 47 2.90 11.54 -14.72
C LYS A 47 3.53 12.93 -14.59
N ASP A 48 2.87 13.81 -13.83
CA ASP A 48 3.24 15.24 -13.71
C ASP A 48 3.66 15.60 -12.27
N LEU A 49 4.53 14.79 -11.66
CA LEU A 49 5.04 15.07 -10.32
C LEU A 49 6.09 16.20 -10.37
N PRO A 50 5.92 17.30 -9.62
CA PRO A 50 6.92 18.38 -9.57
C PRO A 50 8.29 17.85 -9.14
N GLU A 51 9.36 18.34 -9.75
CA GLU A 51 10.72 17.83 -9.52
C GLU A 51 11.12 17.89 -8.05
N ILE A 52 10.84 19.01 -7.38
CA ILE A 52 11.10 19.17 -5.94
C ILE A 52 10.39 18.08 -5.13
N LYS A 53 9.14 17.77 -5.49
CA LYS A 53 8.36 16.75 -4.78
C LYS A 53 8.89 15.35 -5.05
N ARG A 54 9.35 15.08 -6.28
CA ARG A 54 10.01 13.82 -6.66
C ARG A 54 11.28 13.62 -5.85
N LEU A 55 12.14 14.64 -5.76
CA LEU A 55 13.38 14.59 -4.99
C LEU A 55 13.11 14.38 -3.50
N GLN A 56 12.13 15.08 -2.92
CA GLN A 56 11.72 14.87 -1.53
C GLN A 56 11.31 13.43 -1.26
N LEU A 57 10.53 12.81 -2.15
CA LEU A 57 10.12 11.42 -2.02
C LEU A 57 11.30 10.45 -2.15
N GLN A 58 12.23 10.69 -3.07
CA GLN A 58 13.43 9.88 -3.24
C GLN A 58 14.33 9.94 -2.00
N VAL A 59 14.56 11.13 -1.45
CA VAL A 59 15.34 11.31 -0.21
C VAL A 59 14.69 10.56 0.95
N ALA A 60 13.38 10.69 1.12
CA ALA A 60 12.66 9.97 2.16
C ALA A 60 12.76 8.43 1.99
N GLN A 61 12.69 7.93 0.75
CA GLN A 61 12.86 6.50 0.47
C GLN A 61 14.28 6.03 0.81
N LEU A 62 15.30 6.79 0.40
CA LEU A 62 16.70 6.48 0.71
C LEU A 62 16.99 6.51 2.21
N GLN A 63 16.39 7.43 2.96
CA GLN A 63 16.52 7.47 4.41
C GLN A 63 15.98 6.20 5.07
N VAL A 64 14.81 5.72 4.63
CA VAL A 64 14.25 4.45 5.12
C VAL A 64 15.19 3.28 4.80
N ASP A 65 15.74 3.24 3.58
CA ASP A 65 16.67 2.19 3.17
C ASP A 65 17.98 2.23 3.96
N ILE A 66 18.53 3.43 4.24
CA ILE A 66 19.72 3.63 5.06
C ILE A 66 19.47 3.13 6.48
N GLU A 67 18.37 3.53 7.12
CA GLU A 67 18.05 3.10 8.49
C GLU A 67 17.83 1.59 8.58
N ARG A 68 17.21 0.99 7.55
CA ARG A 68 17.10 -0.47 7.44
C ARG A 68 18.49 -1.13 7.32
N LEU A 69 19.35 -0.64 6.42
CA LEU A 69 20.66 -1.22 6.18
C LEU A 69 21.57 -1.09 7.40
N LYS A 70 21.51 0.03 8.14
CA LYS A 70 22.19 0.20 9.42
C LYS A 70 21.80 -0.87 10.45
N LYS A 71 20.54 -1.31 10.43
CA LYS A 71 20.04 -2.41 11.28
C LYS A 71 20.45 -3.80 10.77
N GLY A 72 21.10 -3.89 9.61
CA GLY A 72 21.58 -5.16 9.04
C GLY A 72 20.48 -5.99 8.37
N TYR A 73 19.40 -5.38 7.89
CA TYR A 73 18.39 -6.11 7.12
C TYR A 73 18.65 -6.02 5.60
N ILE A 74 18.70 -7.18 4.97
CA ILE A 74 18.70 -7.36 3.51
C ILE A 74 17.27 -7.62 3.04
N VAL A 75 16.93 -7.11 1.87
CA VAL A 75 15.61 -7.30 1.27
C VAL A 75 15.71 -8.36 0.18
N LYS A 76 14.85 -9.38 0.23
CA LYS A 76 14.61 -10.31 -0.87
C LYS A 76 13.21 -10.12 -1.44
N GLY A 77 13.07 -10.32 -2.73
CA GLY A 77 11.79 -10.20 -3.44
C GLY A 77 11.29 -8.75 -3.57
N VAL A 78 10.12 -8.61 -4.21
CA VAL A 78 9.45 -7.35 -4.50
C VAL A 78 7.95 -7.46 -4.23
N GLY A 79 7.28 -6.32 -4.06
CA GLY A 79 5.82 -6.28 -3.87
C GLY A 79 5.37 -7.06 -2.64
N ALA A 80 4.37 -7.94 -2.83
CA ALA A 80 3.82 -8.78 -1.77
C ALA A 80 4.79 -9.85 -1.26
N ASN A 81 5.77 -10.26 -2.08
CA ASN A 81 6.78 -11.26 -1.73
C ASN A 81 8.06 -10.62 -1.17
N LYS A 82 7.95 -9.42 -0.59
CA LYS A 82 9.10 -8.70 -0.03
C LYS A 82 9.38 -9.22 1.38
N GLU A 83 10.57 -9.76 1.57
CA GLU A 83 11.04 -10.33 2.84
C GLU A 83 12.27 -9.58 3.35
N PHE A 84 12.32 -9.32 4.66
CA PHE A 84 13.48 -8.73 5.33
C PHE A 84 14.24 -9.82 6.07
N ILE A 85 15.50 -10.02 5.71
CA ILE A 85 16.38 -11.06 6.24
C ILE A 85 17.51 -10.40 7.00
N THR A 86 17.81 -10.89 8.20
CA THR A 86 18.92 -10.39 9.01
C THR A 86 20.25 -10.91 8.46
N THR A 87 21.27 -10.06 8.39
CA THR A 87 22.63 -10.44 7.94
C THR A 87 23.28 -11.54 8.78
N LYS A 88 22.91 -11.66 10.07
CA LYS A 88 23.38 -12.75 10.95
C LYS A 88 22.96 -14.13 10.45
N ASP A 89 21.74 -14.24 9.92
CA ASP A 89 21.15 -15.49 9.44
C ASP A 89 21.74 -15.93 8.08
N LEU A 90 22.40 -15.01 7.36
CA LEU A 90 23.09 -15.29 6.09
C LEU A 90 24.47 -15.92 6.28
N ASN A 91 25.14 -15.64 7.39
CA ASN A 91 26.49 -16.16 7.69
C ASN A 91 26.48 -17.48 8.47
N SER A 92 25.31 -17.99 8.89
CA SER A 92 25.19 -19.25 9.62
C SER A 92 24.94 -20.46 8.71
N LYS A 93 25.38 -20.41 7.45
CA LYS A 93 25.25 -21.48 6.46
C LYS A 93 26.61 -22.02 6.04
#